data_AF-A0A8T3Q541-F1
#
_entry.id   AF-A0A8T3Q541-F1
#
_cell.length_a   1.000
_cell.length_b   1.000
_cell.length_c   1.000
_cell.angle_alpha   90.00
_cell.angle_beta   90.00
_cell.angle_gamma   90.00
#
_symmetry.space_group_name_H-M   'P 1'
#
loop_
_entity.id
_entity.type
_entity.pdbx_description
1 polymer ?
#
loop_
_entity_poly.entity_id
_entity_poly.type
_entity_poly.pdbx_seq_one_letter_code
_entity_poly.pdbx_strand_id
1 'polypeptide(L)'
;MRDDRDFEHLLREALHREAEGLPLRIDAMTVQESMTRTRRRIPAWVLPIAVPVGFAVVLAVIVLSAPPASPPLAPGSAVSATTPLAPAPSGPPSEASAAATPGPTPHPANRTAAAVAHGADRLYVIGGRAGASPLESGNVFDGLTWNDLPLMPQRRVHAAAVITSDLRLFVFGGQSPTGEALDTTLVLEPEADAWADGPPMPVAQSGMAGVEVDGRAYLFGGSAEGHERDVLVLDLETGLWQDGTPMPVAPENPIAASVGSDAYVLSGPVALRYRGDSGTWESLAEPPLIGFPRAVVAANDKLWLVGGTRAPGDRYPGVAYFDPSDNTWRLTDAQLPPGNMWLHVYPSGDRLTVMGGHRAGMTTTIVEMADS
;
A
#
# COMPACT_ATOMS: atom_id res chain seq x y z
N MET A 1 16.08 9.57 48.27
CA MET A 1 15.65 8.40 49.07
C MET A 1 14.19 8.48 49.55
N ARG A 2 13.37 9.42 49.03
CA ARG A 2 11.94 9.57 49.36
C ARG A 2 11.02 9.32 48.16
N ASP A 3 11.59 8.91 47.01
CA ASP A 3 10.93 8.86 45.69
C ASP A 3 10.65 7.41 45.22
N ASP A 4 11.50 6.44 45.60
CA ASP A 4 11.31 5.02 45.22
C ASP A 4 10.08 4.37 45.88
N ARG A 5 9.58 4.91 47.00
CA ARG A 5 8.42 4.35 47.70
C ARG A 5 7.10 4.64 47.00
N ASP A 6 7.02 5.71 46.21
CA ASP A 6 5.78 6.12 45.57
C ASP A 6 5.50 5.28 44.32
N PHE A 7 6.53 4.89 43.56
CA PHE A 7 6.37 4.02 42.39
C PHE A 7 6.03 2.58 42.78
N GLU A 8 6.70 2.00 43.78
CA GLU A 8 6.35 0.67 44.27
C GLU A 8 4.93 0.62 44.87
N HIS A 9 4.48 1.69 45.53
CA HIS A 9 3.12 1.79 46.05
C HIS A 9 2.08 1.80 44.92
N LEU A 10 2.30 2.60 43.88
CA LEU A 10 1.41 2.68 42.71
C LEU A 10 1.36 1.36 41.94
N LEU A 11 2.48 0.65 41.81
CA LEU A 11 2.54 -0.65 41.13
C LEU A 11 1.80 -1.73 41.93
N ARG A 12 1.95 -1.74 43.27
CA ARG A 12 1.22 -2.67 44.14
C ARG A 12 -0.29 -2.40 44.17
N GLU A 13 -0.68 -1.14 44.16
CA GLU A 13 -2.11 -0.77 44.13
C GLU A 13 -2.77 -1.12 42.79
N ALA A 14 -2.06 -0.96 41.67
CA ALA A 14 -2.53 -1.37 40.34
C ALA A 14 -2.71 -2.90 40.24
N LEU A 15 -1.72 -3.67 40.70
CA LEU A 15 -1.76 -5.15 40.69
C LEU A 15 -2.85 -5.70 41.63
N HIS A 16 -3.11 -5.04 42.77
CA HIS A 16 -4.15 -5.46 43.69
C HIS A 16 -5.57 -5.21 43.13
N ARG A 17 -5.79 -4.07 42.46
CA ARG A 17 -7.09 -3.75 41.84
C ARG A 17 -7.40 -4.58 40.59
N GLU A 18 -6.37 -5.01 39.86
CA GLU A 18 -6.50 -5.95 38.75
C GLU A 18 -6.90 -7.35 39.23
N ALA A 19 -6.36 -7.80 40.36
CA ALA A 19 -6.76 -9.05 41.01
C ALA A 19 -8.21 -9.03 41.54
N GLU A 20 -8.78 -7.84 41.76
CA GLU A 20 -10.16 -7.64 42.24
C GLU A 20 -11.16 -7.22 41.15
N GLY A 21 -10.73 -7.09 39.89
CA GLY A 21 -11.62 -6.80 38.75
C GLY A 21 -12.22 -5.38 38.74
N LEU A 22 -11.58 -4.41 39.41
CA LEU A 22 -12.03 -3.01 39.44
C LEU A 22 -11.39 -2.18 38.30
N PRO A 23 -12.10 -1.20 37.72
CA PRO A 23 -11.57 -0.38 36.62
C PRO A 23 -10.45 0.57 37.07
N LEU A 24 -9.35 0.58 36.33
CA LEU A 24 -8.19 1.46 36.54
C LEU A 24 -8.51 2.90 36.09
N ARG A 25 -8.47 3.86 37.02
CA ARG A 25 -8.35 5.30 36.73
C ARG A 25 -6.91 5.73 36.99
N ILE A 26 -6.07 5.71 35.97
CA ILE A 26 -4.77 6.37 36.00
C ILE A 26 -4.83 7.51 34.96
N ASP A 27 -4.68 8.74 35.44
CA ASP A 27 -4.68 9.94 34.61
C ASP A 27 -3.39 9.95 33.76
N ALA A 28 -3.56 9.94 32.43
CA ALA A 28 -2.47 9.85 31.46
C ALA A 28 -1.47 11.02 31.59
N MET A 29 -1.91 12.16 32.12
CA MET A 29 -1.05 13.32 32.36
C MET A 29 0.02 13.07 33.44
N THR A 30 -0.31 12.31 34.49
CA THR A 30 0.61 12.02 35.61
C THR A 30 1.71 11.04 35.22
N VAL A 31 1.43 10.11 34.31
CA VAL A 31 2.42 9.16 33.79
C VAL A 31 3.41 9.86 32.84
N GLN A 32 2.92 10.80 32.03
CA GLN A 32 3.74 11.53 31.08
C GLN A 32 4.67 12.56 31.75
N GLU A 33 4.25 13.19 32.86
CA GLU A 33 5.10 14.07 33.67
C GLU A 33 6.16 13.31 34.49
N SER A 34 5.88 12.07 34.92
CA SER A 34 6.86 11.23 35.61
C SER A 34 7.97 10.71 34.66
N MET A 35 7.60 10.35 33.42
CA MET A 35 8.55 9.84 32.43
C MET A 35 9.48 10.92 31.83
N THR A 36 9.04 12.18 31.78
CA THR A 36 9.87 13.28 31.25
C THR A 36 10.91 13.79 32.26
N ARG A 37 10.72 13.57 33.56
CA ARG A 37 11.69 13.99 34.60
C ARG A 37 12.84 13.01 34.82
N THR A 38 12.73 11.76 34.37
CA THR A 38 13.69 10.67 34.64
C THR A 38 14.54 10.31 33.41
N ARG A 39 14.76 11.25 32.48
CA ARG A 39 15.55 11.01 31.25
C ARG A 39 17.07 11.23 31.37
N ARG A 40 17.62 11.23 32.59
CA ARG A 40 19.07 11.23 32.79
C ARG A 40 19.46 10.13 33.78
N ARG A 41 20.22 9.15 33.27
CA ARG A 41 20.89 8.02 33.96
C ARG A 41 20.12 6.70 33.94
N ILE A 42 20.01 6.10 32.76
CA ILE A 42 19.89 4.64 32.64
C ILE A 42 21.25 4.14 32.12
N PRO A 43 21.98 3.30 32.87
CA PRO A 43 23.24 2.73 32.39
C PRO A 43 23.00 1.74 31.24
N ALA A 44 23.83 1.80 30.20
CA ALA A 44 23.63 1.16 28.90
C ALA A 44 23.46 -0.38 28.91
N TRP A 45 23.73 -1.04 30.03
CA TRP A 45 23.56 -2.49 30.18
C TRP A 45 22.12 -2.92 30.53
N VAL A 46 21.21 -1.98 30.82
CA VAL A 46 19.79 -2.27 31.15
C VAL A 46 18.88 -2.30 29.91
N LEU A 47 19.36 -1.86 28.74
CA LEU A 47 18.56 -1.82 27.50
C LEU A 47 18.21 -3.17 26.83
N PRO A 48 18.85 -4.35 27.09
CA PRO A 48 18.47 -5.58 26.41
C PRO A 48 17.43 -6.45 27.16
N ILE A 49 16.88 -6.01 28.30
CA ILE A 49 15.85 -6.77 29.06
C ILE A 49 14.45 -6.11 29.02
N ALA A 50 14.37 -4.82 28.66
CA ALA A 50 13.08 -4.09 28.64
C ALA A 50 12.30 -4.18 27.31
N VAL A 51 12.86 -4.80 26.27
CA VAL A 51 12.24 -4.90 24.94
C VAL A 51 11.36 -6.16 24.73
N PRO A 52 11.48 -7.30 25.44
CA PRO A 52 10.58 -8.44 25.21
C PRO A 52 9.30 -8.46 26.08
N VAL A 53 9.09 -7.54 27.02
CA VAL A 53 7.91 -7.59 27.94
C VAL A 53 6.77 -6.66 27.50
N GLY A 54 7.06 -5.58 26.76
CA GLY A 54 6.03 -4.65 26.26
C GLY A 54 5.24 -5.14 25.05
N PHE A 55 5.79 -6.06 24.26
CA PHE A 55 5.13 -6.59 23.06
C PHE A 55 4.29 -7.86 23.33
N ALA A 56 4.54 -8.55 24.45
CA ALA A 56 3.79 -9.75 24.83
C ALA A 56 2.46 -9.44 25.53
N VAL A 57 2.29 -8.25 26.13
CA VAL A 57 1.05 -7.88 26.84
C VAL A 57 -0.06 -7.39 25.89
N VAL A 58 0.30 -6.84 24.71
CA VAL A 58 -0.70 -6.42 23.70
C VAL A 58 -1.23 -7.61 22.88
N LEU A 59 -0.51 -8.73 22.83
CA LEU A 59 -0.95 -9.95 22.15
C LEU A 59 -1.79 -10.89 23.04
N ALA A 60 -1.77 -10.74 24.36
CA ALA A 60 -2.56 -11.55 25.29
C ALA A 60 -4.01 -11.05 25.48
N VAL A 61 -4.31 -9.78 25.17
CA VAL A 61 -5.65 -9.19 25.36
C VAL A 61 -6.57 -9.42 24.14
N ILE A 62 -6.05 -9.83 22.98
CA ILE A 62 -6.86 -10.09 21.77
C ILE A 62 -7.37 -11.55 21.69
N VAL A 63 -6.96 -12.45 22.58
CA VAL A 63 -7.38 -13.87 22.56
C VAL A 63 -8.50 -14.22 23.58
N LEU A 64 -8.91 -13.31 24.47
CA LEU A 64 -10.03 -13.54 25.40
C LEU A 64 -11.24 -12.62 25.15
N SER A 65 -11.92 -12.79 24.01
CA SER A 65 -13.32 -12.35 23.84
C SER A 65 -14.01 -12.98 22.63
N ALA A 66 -13.77 -14.28 22.40
CA ALA A 66 -14.59 -15.06 21.47
C ALA A 66 -15.84 -15.60 22.20
N PRO A 67 -17.07 -15.36 21.71
CA PRO A 67 -18.26 -16.02 22.27
C PRO A 67 -18.23 -17.52 21.98
N PRO A 68 -18.79 -18.39 22.85
CA PRO A 68 -18.70 -19.83 22.69
C PRO A 68 -19.43 -20.32 21.44
N ALA A 69 -18.76 -21.21 20.71
CA ALA A 69 -19.29 -21.92 19.54
C ALA A 69 -20.54 -22.74 19.92
N SER A 70 -21.57 -22.66 19.08
CA SER A 70 -22.78 -23.51 19.19
C SER A 70 -22.44 -24.97 18.90
N PRO A 71 -23.09 -25.95 19.57
CA PRO A 71 -22.81 -27.37 19.36
C PRO A 71 -23.32 -27.87 17.99
N PRO A 72 -22.70 -28.92 17.43
CA PRO A 72 -23.07 -29.46 16.12
C PRO A 72 -24.43 -30.17 16.17
N LEU A 73 -25.27 -29.91 15.16
CA LEU A 73 -26.52 -30.63 14.91
C LEU A 73 -26.24 -32.09 14.53
N ALA A 74 -27.01 -33.01 15.13
CA ALA A 74 -26.96 -34.44 14.89
C ALA A 74 -27.46 -34.83 13.48
N PRO A 75 -27.00 -35.97 12.91
CA PRO A 75 -27.43 -36.41 11.58
C PRO A 75 -28.82 -37.02 11.63
N GLY A 76 -29.81 -36.28 11.12
CA GLY A 76 -31.14 -36.79 10.84
C GLY A 76 -31.18 -37.48 9.48
N SER A 77 -31.39 -38.79 9.49
CA SER A 77 -31.87 -39.54 8.32
C SER A 77 -33.18 -38.93 7.83
N ALA A 78 -33.39 -38.84 6.52
CA ALA A 78 -34.29 -39.76 5.82
C ALA A 78 -34.67 -39.32 4.39
N VAL A 79 -34.93 -40.37 3.59
CA VAL A 79 -35.84 -40.50 2.45
C VAL A 79 -35.40 -39.99 1.08
N SER A 80 -34.97 -40.96 0.25
CA SER A 80 -35.11 -40.99 -1.20
C SER A 80 -36.54 -40.72 -1.65
N ALA A 81 -36.75 -39.77 -2.54
CA ALA A 81 -37.93 -39.75 -3.40
C ALA A 81 -37.57 -39.20 -4.77
N THR A 82 -37.37 -40.13 -5.70
CA THR A 82 -37.31 -39.92 -7.14
C THR A 82 -38.72 -39.52 -7.62
N THR A 83 -38.86 -38.44 -8.37
CA THR A 83 -40.07 -38.20 -9.19
C THR A 83 -39.65 -37.45 -10.46
N PRO A 84 -40.12 -37.86 -11.65
CA PRO A 84 -39.52 -37.45 -12.92
C PRO A 84 -40.06 -36.10 -13.44
N LEU A 85 -39.23 -35.51 -14.29
CA LEU A 85 -39.42 -34.27 -15.04
C LEU A 85 -40.63 -34.35 -15.99
N ALA A 86 -41.53 -33.37 -15.96
CA ALA A 86 -42.51 -33.09 -17.01
C ALA A 86 -42.21 -31.71 -17.65
N PRO A 87 -42.27 -31.54 -18.98
CA PRO A 87 -41.86 -30.30 -19.64
C PRO A 87 -43.03 -29.36 -19.98
N ALA A 88 -42.66 -28.12 -20.31
CA ALA A 88 -43.32 -27.10 -21.16
C ALA A 88 -43.73 -25.78 -20.44
N PRO A 89 -43.84 -24.62 -21.13
CA PRO A 89 -43.71 -24.39 -22.58
C PRO A 89 -42.68 -23.32 -23.00
N SER A 90 -42.25 -23.43 -24.25
CA SER A 90 -41.46 -22.47 -25.01
C SER A 90 -42.24 -21.18 -25.31
N GLY A 91 -41.84 -20.08 -24.69
CA GLY A 91 -42.19 -18.72 -25.14
C GLY A 91 -41.25 -18.22 -26.24
N PRO A 92 -41.68 -17.29 -27.11
CA PRO A 92 -40.82 -16.71 -28.14
C PRO A 92 -39.65 -15.93 -27.50
N PRO A 93 -38.49 -15.82 -28.16
CA PRO A 93 -37.34 -15.14 -27.59
C PRO A 93 -37.66 -13.64 -27.44
N SER A 94 -37.66 -13.20 -26.18
CA SER A 94 -37.63 -11.78 -25.83
C SER A 94 -36.41 -11.14 -26.49
N GLU A 95 -36.64 -9.96 -27.04
CA GLU A 95 -35.70 -9.10 -27.74
C GLU A 95 -34.31 -9.12 -27.10
N ALA A 96 -33.30 -9.22 -27.97
CA ALA A 96 -31.89 -9.17 -27.62
C ALA A 96 -31.63 -7.98 -26.70
N SER A 97 -31.45 -8.27 -25.40
CA SER A 97 -30.74 -7.38 -24.49
C SER A 97 -29.44 -7.04 -25.18
N ALA A 98 -29.22 -5.75 -25.48
CA ALA A 98 -27.91 -5.25 -25.83
C ALA A 98 -26.92 -5.89 -24.85
N ALA A 99 -25.98 -6.68 -25.37
CA ALA A 99 -25.01 -7.36 -24.54
C ALA A 99 -24.28 -6.27 -23.75
N ALA A 100 -24.51 -6.22 -22.43
CA ALA A 100 -23.77 -5.33 -21.57
C ALA A 100 -22.29 -5.61 -21.80
N THR A 101 -21.53 -4.60 -22.24
CA THR A 101 -20.09 -4.73 -22.41
C THR A 101 -19.53 -5.26 -21.10
N PRO A 102 -18.81 -6.40 -21.09
CA PRO A 102 -18.33 -6.96 -19.85
C PRO A 102 -17.44 -5.93 -19.16
N GLY A 103 -17.76 -5.64 -17.89
CA GLY A 103 -16.97 -4.75 -17.08
C GLY A 103 -15.58 -5.33 -16.78
N PRO A 104 -14.62 -4.50 -16.36
CA PRO A 104 -13.27 -4.92 -16.04
C PRO A 104 -13.22 -6.03 -14.98
N THR A 105 -12.41 -7.05 -15.24
CA THR A 105 -12.24 -8.17 -14.31
C THR A 105 -11.59 -7.73 -12.98
N PRO A 106 -11.99 -8.28 -11.82
CA PRO A 106 -11.32 -8.01 -10.56
C PRO A 106 -9.88 -8.52 -10.55
N HIS A 107 -9.01 -7.88 -9.78
CA HIS A 107 -7.61 -8.30 -9.65
C HIS A 107 -7.52 -9.78 -9.19
N PRO A 108 -6.63 -10.60 -9.78
CA PRO A 108 -6.64 -12.05 -9.57
C PRO A 108 -6.10 -12.50 -8.20
N ALA A 109 -5.29 -11.67 -7.53
CA ALA A 109 -4.67 -12.02 -6.25
C ALA A 109 -4.86 -10.95 -5.16
N ASN A 110 -5.25 -11.38 -3.95
CA ASN A 110 -5.21 -10.54 -2.74
C ASN A 110 -3.74 -10.31 -2.34
N ARG A 111 -3.15 -9.18 -2.73
CA ARG A 111 -1.74 -8.87 -2.43
C ARG A 111 -1.53 -7.50 -1.79
N THR A 112 -0.54 -7.41 -0.91
CA THR A 112 0.00 -6.16 -0.34
C THR A 112 1.45 -5.97 -0.74
N ALA A 113 1.96 -4.73 -0.61
CA ALA A 113 3.38 -4.43 -0.80
C ALA A 113 3.92 -4.87 -2.18
N ALA A 114 3.04 -4.90 -3.17
CA ALA A 114 3.42 -5.14 -4.56
C ALA A 114 3.99 -3.86 -5.15
N ALA A 115 4.95 -4.01 -6.06
CA ALA A 115 5.39 -2.91 -6.91
C ALA A 115 4.31 -2.64 -7.96
N VAL A 116 4.04 -1.37 -8.23
CA VAL A 116 3.02 -0.95 -9.20
C VAL A 116 3.67 -0.02 -10.21
N ALA A 117 3.44 -0.27 -11.49
CA ALA A 117 3.88 0.61 -12.58
C ALA A 117 2.72 0.91 -13.51
N HIS A 118 2.54 2.20 -13.83
CA HIS A 118 1.52 2.71 -14.73
C HIS A 118 2.15 3.04 -16.08
N GLY A 119 1.71 2.33 -17.12
CA GLY A 119 1.94 2.72 -18.52
C GLY A 119 0.67 3.32 -19.09
N ALA A 120 0.75 3.90 -20.30
CA ALA A 120 -0.36 4.60 -20.95
C ALA A 120 -1.67 3.79 -20.97
N ASP A 121 -1.58 2.50 -21.32
CA ASP A 121 -2.74 1.60 -21.42
C ASP A 121 -2.60 0.35 -20.53
N ARG A 122 -1.62 0.32 -19.62
CA ARG A 122 -1.36 -0.88 -18.81
C ARG A 122 -1.06 -0.58 -17.36
N LEU A 123 -1.58 -1.42 -16.47
CA LEU A 123 -1.23 -1.42 -15.05
C LEU A 123 -0.53 -2.73 -14.70
N TYR A 124 0.71 -2.62 -14.24
CA TYR A 124 1.52 -3.75 -13.80
C TYR A 124 1.51 -3.83 -12.28
N VAL A 125 1.28 -5.03 -11.75
CA VAL A 125 1.30 -5.29 -10.31
C VAL A 125 2.20 -6.50 -10.05
N ILE A 126 3.35 -6.25 -9.42
CA ILE A 126 4.46 -7.20 -9.37
C ILE A 126 4.82 -7.59 -7.94
N GLY A 127 5.03 -8.88 -7.71
CA GLY A 127 5.44 -9.42 -6.42
C GLY A 127 4.44 -9.08 -5.31
N GLY A 128 4.96 -8.66 -4.16
CA GLY A 128 4.17 -8.41 -2.97
C GLY A 128 3.91 -9.67 -2.18
N ARG A 129 2.89 -9.65 -1.32
CA ARG A 129 2.61 -10.74 -0.37
C ARG A 129 1.15 -11.14 -0.41
N ALA A 130 0.88 -12.44 -0.49
CA ALA A 130 -0.43 -13.03 -0.20
C ALA A 130 -0.38 -13.69 1.19
N GLY A 131 -1.11 -13.12 2.16
CA GLY A 131 -1.04 -13.57 3.55
C GLY A 131 0.38 -13.41 4.11
N ALA A 132 1.02 -14.52 4.48
CA ALA A 132 2.41 -14.53 4.98
C ALA A 132 3.45 -14.78 3.87
N SER A 133 3.06 -15.02 2.62
CA SER A 133 3.96 -15.52 1.58
C SER A 133 4.34 -14.45 0.56
N PRO A 134 5.62 -14.04 0.47
CA PRO A 134 6.14 -13.25 -0.64
C PRO A 134 5.92 -13.94 -1.99
N LEU A 135 5.69 -13.16 -3.03
CA LEU A 135 5.33 -13.63 -4.36
C LEU A 135 6.41 -13.29 -5.39
N GLU A 136 6.54 -14.18 -6.38
CA GLU A 136 7.33 -13.97 -7.61
C GLU A 136 6.43 -13.66 -8.82
N SER A 137 5.12 -13.85 -8.67
CA SER A 137 4.12 -13.62 -9.71
C SER A 137 3.85 -12.13 -9.91
N GLY A 138 3.62 -11.73 -11.16
CA GLY A 138 3.09 -10.43 -11.53
C GLY A 138 1.83 -10.55 -12.37
N ASN A 139 1.05 -9.49 -12.43
CA ASN A 139 -0.09 -9.38 -13.33
C ASN A 139 -0.05 -8.06 -14.09
N VAL A 140 -0.58 -8.06 -15.31
CA VAL A 140 -0.81 -6.86 -16.11
C VAL A 140 -2.29 -6.73 -16.44
N PHE A 141 -2.83 -5.53 -16.26
CA PHE A 141 -4.19 -5.16 -16.62
C PHE A 141 -4.17 -4.29 -17.87
N ASP A 142 -4.98 -4.64 -18.86
CA ASP A 142 -5.09 -3.93 -20.15
C ASP A 142 -6.31 -2.99 -20.24
N GLY A 143 -6.95 -2.70 -19.12
CA GLY A 143 -8.20 -1.92 -19.05
C GLY A 143 -9.46 -2.79 -19.00
N LEU A 144 -9.38 -4.07 -19.36
CA LEU A 144 -10.50 -5.01 -19.33
C LEU A 144 -10.17 -6.29 -18.57
N THR A 145 -9.01 -6.87 -18.83
CA THR A 145 -8.60 -8.19 -18.35
C THR A 145 -7.25 -8.16 -17.65
N TRP A 146 -7.13 -9.00 -16.62
CA TRP A 146 -5.86 -9.31 -15.99
C TRP A 146 -5.21 -10.50 -16.68
N ASN A 147 -3.93 -10.35 -17.00
CA ASN A 147 -3.09 -11.40 -17.56
C ASN A 147 -1.92 -11.67 -16.60
N ASP A 148 -1.51 -12.94 -16.53
CA ASP A 148 -0.33 -13.33 -15.78
C ASP A 148 0.94 -12.90 -16.53
N LEU A 149 1.94 -12.47 -15.76
CA LEU A 149 3.28 -12.22 -16.26
C LEU A 149 4.18 -13.44 -15.97
N PRO A 150 5.29 -13.59 -16.70
CA PRO A 150 6.34 -14.54 -16.33
C PRO A 150 6.72 -14.40 -14.86
N LEU A 151 7.04 -15.52 -14.21
CA LEU A 151 7.47 -15.51 -12.81
C LEU A 151 8.85 -14.86 -12.70
N MET A 152 8.99 -13.93 -11.75
CA MET A 152 10.31 -13.38 -11.42
C MET A 152 11.24 -14.50 -10.91
N PRO A 153 12.56 -14.41 -11.16
CA PRO A 153 13.53 -15.35 -10.62
C PRO A 153 13.64 -15.32 -9.09
N GLN A 154 13.17 -14.23 -8.45
CA GLN A 154 13.19 -14.07 -7.00
C GLN A 154 11.91 -13.41 -6.49
N ARG A 155 11.33 -14.01 -5.45
CA ARG A 155 10.21 -13.44 -4.68
C ARG A 155 10.64 -12.17 -3.96
N ARG A 156 9.79 -11.13 -4.00
CA ARG A 156 10.08 -9.86 -3.33
C ARG A 156 8.83 -9.12 -2.88
N VAL A 157 8.97 -8.34 -1.82
CA VAL A 157 7.96 -7.40 -1.31
C VAL A 157 8.54 -5.99 -1.25
N HIS A 158 7.71 -4.95 -1.21
CA HIS A 158 8.17 -3.56 -1.05
C HIS A 158 9.19 -3.10 -2.12
N ALA A 159 9.15 -3.70 -3.30
CA ALA A 159 9.96 -3.24 -4.44
C ALA A 159 9.32 -2.01 -5.09
N ALA A 160 10.12 -1.22 -5.80
CA ALA A 160 9.62 -0.20 -6.71
C ALA A 160 9.53 -0.78 -8.13
N ALA A 161 8.63 -0.23 -8.95
CA ALA A 161 8.57 -0.59 -10.37
C ALA A 161 8.37 0.66 -11.22
N VAL A 162 8.94 0.66 -12.41
CA VAL A 162 8.67 1.65 -13.45
C VAL A 162 8.52 0.95 -14.78
N ILE A 163 7.75 1.54 -15.69
CA ILE A 163 7.61 1.06 -17.05
C ILE A 163 8.02 2.15 -18.02
N THR A 164 8.71 1.75 -19.07
CA THR A 164 9.16 2.61 -20.15
C THR A 164 8.12 2.68 -21.27
N SER A 165 8.30 3.64 -22.18
CA SER A 165 7.44 3.80 -23.37
C SER A 165 7.50 2.60 -24.32
N ASP A 166 8.61 1.87 -24.36
CA ASP A 166 8.78 0.61 -25.11
C ASP A 166 8.33 -0.63 -24.33
N LEU A 167 7.58 -0.45 -23.23
CA LEU A 167 6.98 -1.50 -22.40
C LEU A 167 7.96 -2.41 -21.66
N ARG A 168 9.23 -1.99 -21.50
CA ARG A 168 10.15 -2.64 -20.57
C ARG A 168 9.74 -2.27 -19.15
N LEU A 169 9.57 -3.30 -18.31
CA LEU A 169 9.18 -3.12 -16.92
C LEU A 169 10.38 -3.41 -16.02
N PHE A 170 10.81 -2.40 -15.29
CA PHE A 170 11.91 -2.52 -14.33
C PHE A 170 11.33 -2.67 -12.92
N VAL A 171 11.93 -3.56 -12.14
CA VAL A 171 11.60 -3.81 -10.74
C VAL A 171 12.85 -3.69 -9.89
N PHE A 172 12.84 -2.74 -8.97
CA PHE A 172 14.00 -2.30 -8.21
C PHE A 172 13.89 -2.70 -6.74
N GLY A 173 14.95 -3.33 -6.24
CA GLY A 173 15.13 -3.63 -4.82
C GLY A 173 13.95 -4.37 -4.19
N GLY A 174 13.54 -3.89 -3.01
CA GLY A 174 12.55 -4.53 -2.16
C GLY A 174 13.18 -5.40 -1.09
N GLN A 175 12.41 -6.32 -0.53
CA GLN A 175 12.89 -7.27 0.48
C GLN A 175 12.73 -8.69 -0.02
N SER A 176 13.76 -9.49 0.21
CA SER A 176 13.73 -10.93 0.02
C SER A 176 12.74 -11.60 0.99
N PRO A 177 12.45 -12.90 0.82
CA PRO A 177 11.60 -13.63 1.75
C PRO A 177 12.12 -13.68 3.19
N THR A 178 13.42 -13.49 3.40
CA THR A 178 14.05 -13.44 4.74
C THR A 178 14.02 -12.04 5.35
N GLY A 179 13.54 -11.03 4.63
CA GLY A 179 13.47 -9.63 5.08
C GLY A 179 14.73 -8.82 4.79
N GLU A 180 15.69 -9.38 4.06
CA GLU A 180 16.89 -8.67 3.60
C GLU A 180 16.54 -7.68 2.49
N ALA A 181 17.01 -6.43 2.61
CA ALA A 181 16.88 -5.44 1.54
C ALA A 181 17.68 -5.88 0.31
N LEU A 182 17.13 -5.64 -0.87
CA LEU A 182 17.74 -6.01 -2.15
C LEU A 182 18.27 -4.78 -2.88
N ASP A 183 19.39 -4.92 -3.55
CA ASP A 183 19.95 -3.99 -4.54
C ASP A 183 19.70 -4.46 -5.99
N THR A 184 19.05 -5.61 -6.18
CA THR A 184 18.84 -6.18 -7.51
C THR A 184 17.77 -5.44 -8.31
N THR A 185 18.07 -5.24 -9.60
CA THR A 185 17.12 -4.77 -10.61
C THR A 185 16.75 -5.93 -11.52
N LEU A 186 15.44 -6.15 -11.71
CA LEU A 186 14.92 -7.10 -12.71
C LEU A 186 14.23 -6.33 -13.83
N VAL A 187 14.42 -6.75 -15.07
CA VAL A 187 13.79 -6.16 -16.25
C VAL A 187 12.97 -7.22 -16.95
N LEU A 188 11.67 -6.98 -17.15
CA LEU A 188 10.84 -7.79 -18.03
C LEU A 188 10.96 -7.22 -19.44
N GLU A 189 11.57 -7.99 -20.33
CA GLU A 189 11.73 -7.65 -21.74
C GLU A 189 10.48 -8.09 -22.52
N PRO A 190 9.72 -7.16 -23.13
CA PRO A 190 8.42 -7.46 -23.72
C PRO A 190 8.53 -8.40 -24.94
N GLU A 191 9.63 -8.34 -25.69
CA GLU A 191 9.83 -9.21 -26.85
C GLU A 191 10.18 -10.65 -26.46
N ALA A 192 10.92 -10.82 -25.36
CA ALA A 192 11.34 -12.12 -24.86
C ALA A 192 10.29 -12.76 -23.95
N ASP A 193 9.35 -11.96 -23.44
CA ASP A 193 8.40 -12.33 -22.38
C ASP A 193 9.14 -13.05 -21.22
N ALA A 194 10.26 -12.46 -20.81
CA ALA A 194 11.17 -13.05 -19.85
C ALA A 194 11.88 -11.98 -19.01
N TRP A 195 12.18 -12.36 -17.77
CA TRP A 195 12.96 -11.53 -16.87
C TRP A 195 14.46 -11.64 -17.17
N ALA A 196 15.15 -10.51 -17.18
CA ALA A 196 16.59 -10.38 -17.23
C ALA A 196 17.10 -9.57 -16.04
N ASP A 197 18.39 -9.70 -15.73
CA ASP A 197 19.06 -8.86 -14.75
C ASP A 197 19.28 -7.46 -15.34
N GLY A 198 18.91 -6.42 -14.58
CA GLY A 198 19.20 -5.03 -14.90
C GLY A 198 20.40 -4.49 -14.13
N PRO A 199 20.75 -3.19 -14.32
CA PRO A 199 21.81 -2.54 -13.56
C PRO A 199 21.50 -2.57 -12.05
N PRO A 200 22.37 -3.14 -11.19
CA PRO A 200 22.12 -3.21 -9.76
C PRO A 200 22.12 -1.81 -9.13
N MET A 201 21.24 -1.60 -8.14
CA MET A 201 21.16 -0.35 -7.39
C MET A 201 22.46 -0.10 -6.61
N PRO A 202 22.88 1.16 -6.40
CA PRO A 202 24.07 1.47 -5.59
C PRO A 202 23.93 1.10 -4.12
N VAL A 203 22.71 1.03 -3.60
CA VAL A 203 22.37 0.74 -2.21
C VAL A 203 21.17 -0.21 -2.17
N ALA A 204 21.20 -1.22 -1.31
CA ALA A 204 20.07 -2.11 -1.11
C ALA A 204 18.95 -1.40 -0.33
N GLN A 205 17.74 -1.36 -0.88
CA GLN A 205 16.66 -0.56 -0.32
C GLN A 205 15.27 -1.16 -0.61
N SER A 206 14.32 -0.87 0.29
CA SER A 206 12.94 -1.33 0.18
C SER A 206 11.95 -0.23 0.56
N GLY A 207 10.71 -0.32 0.07
CA GLY A 207 9.66 0.67 0.35
C GLY A 207 9.86 2.00 -0.36
N MET A 208 10.57 1.99 -1.49
CA MET A 208 10.79 3.16 -2.34
C MET A 208 9.56 3.42 -3.22
N ALA A 209 9.38 4.68 -3.63
CA ALA A 209 8.47 5.03 -4.71
C ALA A 209 9.23 5.16 -6.03
N GLY A 210 8.82 4.44 -7.08
CA GLY A 210 9.42 4.50 -8.40
C GLY A 210 8.54 5.25 -9.40
N VAL A 211 9.15 6.08 -10.25
CA VAL A 211 8.45 6.71 -11.38
C VAL A 211 9.42 6.92 -12.55
N GLU A 212 8.91 6.81 -13.78
CA GLU A 212 9.65 7.17 -14.98
C GLU A 212 9.34 8.63 -15.36
N VAL A 213 10.40 9.39 -15.66
CA VAL A 213 10.33 10.77 -16.15
C VAL A 213 11.45 10.96 -17.17
N ASP A 214 11.10 11.36 -18.39
CA ASP A 214 12.02 11.75 -19.46
C ASP A 214 13.16 10.74 -19.71
N GLY A 215 12.85 9.45 -19.75
CA GLY A 215 13.80 8.37 -20.02
C GLY A 215 14.65 7.99 -18.80
N ARG A 216 14.28 8.43 -17.60
CA ARG A 216 14.96 8.10 -16.34
C ARG A 216 14.00 7.50 -15.33
N ALA A 217 14.46 6.48 -14.61
CA ALA A 217 13.75 5.97 -13.45
C ALA A 217 14.24 6.72 -12.20
N TYR A 218 13.31 7.32 -11.48
CA TYR A 218 13.57 7.96 -10.19
C TYR A 218 13.01 7.08 -9.08
N LEU A 219 13.87 6.74 -8.11
CA LEU A 219 13.50 6.02 -6.90
C LEU A 219 13.62 6.95 -5.71
N PHE A 220 12.50 7.20 -5.04
CA PHE A 220 12.40 8.11 -3.92
C PHE A 220 12.25 7.37 -2.60
N GLY A 221 13.19 7.63 -1.68
CA GLY A 221 13.13 7.21 -0.29
C GLY A 221 13.24 5.72 -0.09
N GLY A 222 12.49 5.20 0.88
CA GLY A 222 12.57 3.80 1.32
C GLY A 222 13.42 3.62 2.57
N SER A 223 13.41 2.42 3.11
CA SER A 223 14.15 2.06 4.32
C SER A 223 15.49 1.42 3.94
N ALA A 224 16.56 2.17 4.20
CA ALA A 224 17.95 1.73 4.21
C ALA A 224 18.69 2.60 5.24
N GLU A 225 19.60 2.01 6.03
CA GLU A 225 20.24 2.73 7.15
C GLU A 225 20.95 4.00 6.67
N GLY A 226 20.39 5.18 7.01
CA GLY A 226 20.97 6.48 6.67
C GLY A 226 20.72 6.97 5.23
N HIS A 227 19.90 6.26 4.45
CA HIS A 227 19.61 6.55 3.04
C HIS A 227 18.12 6.86 2.78
N GLU A 228 17.35 7.18 3.83
CA GLU A 228 15.90 7.33 3.73
C GLU A 228 15.49 8.54 2.88
N ARG A 229 16.39 9.52 2.72
CA ARG A 229 16.16 10.74 1.95
C ARG A 229 16.68 10.69 0.52
N ASP A 230 17.37 9.62 0.17
CA ASP A 230 18.10 9.56 -1.08
C ASP A 230 17.16 9.42 -2.27
N VAL A 231 17.64 9.91 -3.40
CA VAL A 231 17.00 9.78 -4.70
C VAL A 231 17.97 9.04 -5.59
N LEU A 232 17.62 7.83 -6.00
CA LEU A 232 18.42 7.07 -6.95
C LEU A 232 17.84 7.29 -8.33
N VAL A 233 18.69 7.68 -9.28
CA VAL A 233 18.30 7.96 -10.67
C VAL A 233 19.00 6.98 -11.59
N LEU A 234 18.23 6.17 -12.31
CA LEU A 234 18.76 5.31 -13.37
C LEU A 234 18.45 5.94 -14.73
N ASP A 235 19.48 6.19 -15.51
CA ASP A 235 19.33 6.48 -16.93
C ASP A 235 18.99 5.18 -17.68
N LEU A 236 17.78 5.09 -18.24
CA LEU A 236 17.24 3.84 -18.79
C LEU A 236 17.81 3.47 -20.15
N GLU A 237 18.51 4.41 -20.81
CA GLU A 237 19.21 4.16 -22.06
C GLU A 237 20.62 3.62 -21.79
N THR A 238 21.37 4.26 -20.90
CA THR A 238 22.76 3.91 -20.62
C THR A 238 22.93 2.88 -19.51
N GLY A 239 21.92 2.69 -18.67
CA GLY A 239 21.97 1.82 -17.49
C GLY A 239 22.83 2.38 -16.35
N LEU A 240 23.13 3.68 -16.35
CA LEU A 240 24.00 4.31 -15.36
C LEU A 240 23.20 4.93 -14.21
N TRP A 241 23.61 4.60 -12.99
CA TRP A 241 23.05 5.17 -11.76
C TRP A 241 23.72 6.48 -11.39
N GLN A 242 22.92 7.40 -10.86
CA GLN A 242 23.34 8.70 -10.35
C GLN A 242 22.52 9.06 -9.10
N ASP A 243 23.12 9.85 -8.22
CA ASP A 243 22.41 10.43 -7.08
C ASP A 243 21.62 11.66 -7.55
N GLY A 244 20.33 11.69 -7.21
CA GLY A 244 19.49 12.88 -7.33
C GLY A 244 19.61 13.78 -6.10
N THR A 245 19.02 14.97 -6.15
CA THR A 245 18.97 15.84 -4.97
C THR A 245 18.13 15.17 -3.87
N PRO A 246 18.67 14.98 -2.64
CA PRO A 246 17.93 14.32 -1.57
C PRO A 246 16.61 15.03 -1.24
N MET A 247 15.57 14.27 -0.90
CA MET A 247 14.30 14.82 -0.44
C MET A 247 14.53 15.75 0.76
N PRO A 248 13.78 16.85 0.93
CA PRO A 248 13.93 17.76 2.07
C PRO A 248 13.64 17.10 3.42
N VAL A 249 12.79 16.07 3.42
CA VAL A 249 12.35 15.30 4.59
C VAL A 249 12.40 13.81 4.27
N ALA A 250 12.64 12.97 5.28
CA ALA A 250 12.55 11.52 5.12
C ALA A 250 11.07 11.14 4.91
N PRO A 251 10.73 10.34 3.89
CA PRO A 251 9.37 9.94 3.65
C PRO A 251 8.97 8.78 4.55
N GLU A 252 7.68 8.72 4.83
CA GLU A 252 6.99 7.62 5.48
C GLU A 252 6.11 6.92 4.45
N ASN A 253 6.56 5.77 3.93
CA ASN A 253 5.88 5.00 2.88
C ASN A 253 5.53 5.85 1.64
N PRO A 254 6.54 6.35 0.90
CA PRO A 254 6.31 7.21 -0.24
C PRO A 254 5.52 6.50 -1.34
N ILE A 255 4.70 7.28 -2.06
CA ILE A 255 4.14 6.94 -3.36
C ILE A 255 4.46 8.08 -4.34
N ALA A 256 4.60 7.76 -5.62
CA ALA A 256 4.95 8.74 -6.63
C ALA A 256 4.15 8.57 -7.93
N ALA A 257 3.98 9.67 -8.64
CA ALA A 257 3.46 9.74 -10.00
C ALA A 257 4.11 10.92 -10.73
N SER A 258 4.14 10.90 -12.06
CA SER A 258 4.73 11.95 -12.88
C SER A 258 3.68 12.69 -13.70
N VAL A 259 3.82 14.00 -13.81
CA VAL A 259 3.01 14.85 -14.69
C VAL A 259 3.97 15.74 -15.47
N GLY A 260 3.97 15.62 -16.80
CA GLY A 260 4.99 16.25 -17.64
C GLY A 260 6.39 15.76 -17.27
N SER A 261 7.34 16.70 -17.14
CA SER A 261 8.74 16.44 -16.80
C SER A 261 9.02 16.38 -15.30
N ASP A 262 7.98 16.33 -14.45
CA ASP A 262 8.13 16.44 -13.00
C ASP A 262 7.56 15.21 -12.29
N ALA A 263 8.25 14.81 -11.22
CA ALA A 263 7.78 13.76 -10.32
C ALA A 263 7.13 14.38 -9.09
N TYR A 264 6.06 13.76 -8.62
CA TYR A 264 5.32 14.15 -7.44
C TYR A 264 5.38 13.03 -6.42
N VAL A 265 5.90 13.33 -5.23
CA VAL A 265 6.10 12.36 -4.15
C VAL A 265 5.17 12.72 -3.01
N LEU A 266 4.31 11.78 -2.63
CA LEU A 266 3.40 11.88 -1.50
C LEU A 266 3.83 10.91 -0.40
N SER A 267 3.84 11.39 0.83
CA SER A 267 4.32 10.63 1.98
C SER A 267 3.66 11.16 3.26
N GLY A 268 2.62 10.49 3.74
CA GLY A 268 1.85 11.00 4.89
C GLY A 268 1.26 12.39 4.58
N PRO A 269 1.49 13.41 5.42
CA PRO A 269 1.05 14.78 5.15
C PRO A 269 1.95 15.53 4.15
N VAL A 270 3.04 14.92 3.68
CA VAL A 270 4.01 15.58 2.82
C VAL A 270 3.63 15.39 1.36
N ALA A 271 3.59 16.49 0.61
CA ALA A 271 3.53 16.51 -0.86
C ALA A 271 4.70 17.33 -1.40
N LEU A 272 5.51 16.72 -2.27
CA LEU A 272 6.70 17.32 -2.86
C LEU A 272 6.67 17.17 -4.38
N ARG A 273 7.14 18.21 -5.08
CA ARG A 273 7.46 18.16 -6.51
C ARG A 273 8.96 18.13 -6.69
N TYR A 274 9.44 17.12 -7.40
CA TYR A 274 10.81 17.04 -7.91
C TYR A 274 10.82 17.49 -9.36
N ARG A 275 11.58 18.54 -9.64
CA ARG A 275 11.75 19.08 -10.98
C ARG A 275 12.75 18.23 -11.77
N GLY A 276 12.29 17.52 -12.80
CA GLY A 276 13.15 16.59 -13.55
C GLY A 276 14.29 17.29 -14.30
N ASP A 277 14.08 18.53 -14.72
CA ASP A 277 15.02 19.36 -15.47
C ASP A 277 16.17 19.92 -14.64
N SER A 278 15.88 20.29 -13.39
CA SER A 278 16.77 21.04 -12.51
C SER A 278 17.20 20.26 -11.27
N GLY A 279 16.53 19.15 -10.98
CA GLY A 279 16.74 18.34 -9.78
C GLY A 279 16.36 19.09 -8.50
N THR A 280 15.44 20.04 -8.56
CA THR A 280 15.06 20.87 -7.41
C THR A 280 13.76 20.40 -6.77
N TRP A 281 13.62 20.67 -5.46
CA TRP A 281 12.44 20.32 -4.68
C TRP A 281 11.56 21.54 -4.42
N GLU A 282 10.25 21.33 -4.54
CA GLU A 282 9.22 22.29 -4.16
C GLU A 282 8.19 21.64 -3.23
N SER A 283 7.88 22.31 -2.12
CA SER A 283 6.80 21.88 -1.22
C SER A 283 5.44 22.29 -1.76
N LEU A 284 4.51 21.36 -1.82
CA LEU A 284 3.16 21.56 -2.32
C LEU A 284 2.14 21.64 -1.17
N ALA A 285 0.89 21.95 -1.52
CA ALA A 285 -0.21 21.87 -0.58
C ALA A 285 -0.35 20.45 -0.02
N GLU A 286 -0.59 20.36 1.28
CA GLU A 286 -0.75 19.08 1.97
C GLU A 286 -1.99 18.32 1.43
N PRO A 287 -1.88 17.00 1.22
CA PRO A 287 -3.00 16.21 0.75
C PRO A 287 -4.12 16.18 1.81
N PRO A 288 -5.40 16.23 1.39
CA PRO A 288 -6.55 16.27 2.31
C PRO A 288 -6.76 14.93 3.04
N LEU A 289 -6.01 13.89 2.66
CA LEU A 289 -6.06 12.55 3.24
C LEU A 289 -4.82 12.34 4.11
N ILE A 290 -5.03 12.28 5.42
CA ILE A 290 -3.99 12.09 6.43
C ILE A 290 -3.76 10.59 6.66
N GLY A 291 -2.65 10.05 6.15
CA GLY A 291 -2.18 8.68 6.43
C GLY A 291 -1.39 8.10 5.29
N PHE A 292 -1.42 6.78 5.11
CA PHE A 292 -0.78 6.10 3.98
C PHE A 292 -1.70 6.17 2.75
N PRO A 293 -1.52 7.14 1.83
CA PRO A 293 -2.25 7.13 0.57
C PRO A 293 -1.96 5.81 -0.15
N ARG A 294 -3.02 5.17 -0.67
CA ARG A 294 -2.91 3.80 -1.18
C ARG A 294 -2.47 3.75 -2.63
N ALA A 295 -2.83 4.76 -3.40
CA ALA A 295 -2.43 4.93 -4.79
C ALA A 295 -2.49 6.41 -5.17
N VAL A 296 -1.51 6.83 -5.96
CA VAL A 296 -1.50 8.10 -6.69
C VAL A 296 -1.27 7.76 -8.16
N VAL A 297 -2.05 8.37 -9.05
CA VAL A 297 -1.87 8.22 -10.50
C VAL A 297 -1.95 9.58 -11.18
N ALA A 298 -1.22 9.73 -12.27
CA ALA A 298 -1.36 10.89 -13.14
C ALA A 298 -2.42 10.64 -14.21
N ALA A 299 -3.33 11.58 -14.38
CA ALA A 299 -4.32 11.57 -15.45
C ALA A 299 -4.85 12.99 -15.69
N ASN A 300 -5.05 13.35 -16.96
CA ASN A 300 -5.57 14.66 -17.37
C ASN A 300 -4.79 15.84 -16.76
N ASP A 301 -3.45 15.77 -16.79
CA ASP A 301 -2.51 16.75 -16.20
C ASP A 301 -2.66 16.99 -14.68
N LYS A 302 -3.34 16.07 -13.99
CA LYS A 302 -3.60 16.12 -12.54
C LYS A 302 -3.10 14.85 -11.87
N LEU A 303 -2.94 14.93 -10.55
CA LEU A 303 -2.71 13.74 -9.73
C LEU A 303 -4.00 13.32 -9.07
N TRP A 304 -4.32 12.05 -9.14
CA TRP A 304 -5.49 11.45 -8.51
C TRP A 304 -5.06 10.57 -7.36
N LEU A 305 -5.51 10.95 -6.16
CA LEU A 305 -5.25 10.28 -4.90
C LEU A 305 -6.46 9.45 -4.49
N VAL A 306 -6.27 8.14 -4.37
CA VAL A 306 -7.36 7.21 -4.12
C VAL A 306 -7.17 6.52 -2.77
N GLY A 307 -8.13 6.73 -1.87
CA GLY A 307 -8.16 6.14 -0.54
C GLY A 307 -7.09 6.70 0.42
N GLY A 308 -7.12 6.20 1.66
CA GLY A 308 -6.23 6.63 2.74
C GLY A 308 -6.95 6.63 4.07
N THR A 309 -6.47 7.42 5.02
CA THR A 309 -7.19 7.76 6.26
C THR A 309 -7.42 9.27 6.28
N ARG A 310 -8.47 9.74 6.95
CA ARG A 310 -8.70 11.17 7.19
C ARG A 310 -8.42 11.53 8.66
N ALA A 311 -8.58 10.57 9.55
CA ALA A 311 -8.16 10.61 10.95
C ALA A 311 -7.75 9.20 11.42
N PRO A 312 -7.03 9.04 12.54
CA PRO A 312 -6.71 7.73 13.10
C PRO A 312 -7.98 6.90 13.31
N GLY A 313 -8.06 5.74 12.66
CA GLY A 313 -9.24 4.85 12.70
C GLY A 313 -10.34 5.21 11.69
N ASP A 314 -10.29 6.38 11.05
CA ASP A 314 -11.24 6.83 10.03
C ASP A 314 -10.64 6.64 8.62
N ARG A 315 -10.91 5.47 8.05
CA ARG A 315 -10.51 5.14 6.67
C ARG A 315 -11.41 5.90 5.71
N TYR A 316 -10.81 6.74 4.87
CA TYR A 316 -11.56 7.52 3.90
C TYR A 316 -11.63 6.77 2.58
N PRO A 317 -12.82 6.35 2.13
CA PRO A 317 -13.02 5.65 0.87
C PRO A 317 -13.30 6.64 -0.28
N GLY A 318 -12.70 7.84 -0.25
CA GLY A 318 -12.93 8.84 -1.29
C GLY A 318 -11.74 9.03 -2.22
N VAL A 319 -11.99 9.80 -3.27
CA VAL A 319 -11.00 10.21 -4.27
C VAL A 319 -10.80 11.70 -4.17
N ALA A 320 -9.53 12.13 -4.18
CA ALA A 320 -9.14 13.53 -4.28
C ALA A 320 -8.26 13.70 -5.52
N TYR A 321 -8.21 14.90 -6.06
CA TYR A 321 -7.23 15.24 -7.09
C TYR A 321 -6.48 16.51 -6.74
N PHE A 322 -5.26 16.60 -7.24
CA PHE A 322 -4.38 17.75 -7.13
C PHE A 322 -4.21 18.39 -8.50
N ASP A 323 -4.38 19.70 -8.56
CA ASP A 323 -4.14 20.49 -9.76
C ASP A 323 -2.78 21.21 -9.65
N PRO A 324 -1.76 20.79 -10.42
CA PRO A 324 -0.44 21.42 -10.37
C PRO A 324 -0.41 22.88 -10.81
N SER A 325 -1.43 23.37 -11.52
CA SER A 325 -1.47 24.74 -12.03
C SER A 325 -1.76 25.79 -10.95
N ASP A 326 -2.46 25.40 -9.89
CA ASP A 326 -2.83 26.28 -8.77
C ASP A 326 -2.38 25.77 -7.40
N ASN A 327 -1.72 24.60 -7.35
CA ASN A 327 -1.23 23.98 -6.12
C ASN A 327 -2.37 23.72 -5.11
N THR A 328 -3.51 23.20 -5.58
CA THR A 328 -4.65 22.90 -4.72
C THR A 328 -5.16 21.46 -4.85
N TRP A 329 -5.60 20.93 -3.72
CA TRP A 329 -6.31 19.65 -3.64
C TRP A 329 -7.82 19.85 -3.62
N ARG A 330 -8.55 18.98 -4.30
CA ARG A 330 -10.00 18.98 -4.38
C ARG A 330 -10.54 17.58 -4.11
N LEU A 331 -11.59 17.51 -3.29
CA LEU A 331 -12.31 16.26 -3.02
C LEU A 331 -13.34 16.04 -4.12
N THR A 332 -13.53 14.78 -4.49
CA THR A 332 -14.62 14.36 -5.37
C THR A 332 -15.78 13.80 -4.55
N ASP A 333 -16.96 13.72 -5.17
CA ASP A 333 -18.12 13.04 -4.60
C ASP A 333 -18.07 11.51 -4.79
N ALA A 334 -16.99 10.99 -5.36
CA ALA A 334 -16.83 9.56 -5.61
C ALA A 334 -16.74 8.77 -4.30
N GLN A 335 -17.62 7.77 -4.16
CA GLN A 335 -17.63 6.85 -3.02
C GLN A 335 -17.12 5.48 -3.46
N LEU A 336 -16.02 5.04 -2.86
CA LEU A 336 -15.52 3.69 -3.03
C LEU A 336 -16.20 2.76 -2.01
N PRO A 337 -16.32 1.45 -2.30
CA PRO A 337 -16.92 0.48 -1.40
C PRO A 337 -16.29 0.47 0.01
N PRO A 338 -17.01 0.10 1.07
CA PRO A 338 -16.42 -0.05 2.40
C PRO A 338 -15.31 -1.10 2.41
N GLY A 339 -14.20 -0.80 3.09
CA GLY A 339 -13.13 -1.78 3.28
C GLY A 339 -12.07 -1.83 2.17
N ASN A 340 -11.92 -0.75 1.40
CA ASN A 340 -10.87 -0.52 0.39
C ASN A 340 -9.45 -0.77 0.92
N MET A 341 -9.07 -2.04 0.94
CA MET A 341 -7.70 -2.48 1.06
C MET A 341 -7.25 -2.93 -0.33
N TRP A 342 -5.94 -2.87 -0.59
CA TRP A 342 -5.37 -3.41 -1.83
C TRP A 342 -5.92 -2.74 -3.09
N LEU A 343 -5.82 -1.40 -3.14
CA LEU A 343 -6.30 -0.62 -4.28
C LEU A 343 -5.24 -0.55 -5.38
N HIS A 344 -5.70 -0.78 -6.59
CA HIS A 344 -5.02 -0.65 -7.86
C HIS A 344 -5.84 0.32 -8.70
N VAL A 345 -5.21 1.39 -9.18
CA VAL A 345 -5.92 2.46 -9.90
C VAL A 345 -5.39 2.47 -11.34
N TYR A 346 -6.30 2.43 -12.30
CA TYR A 346 -6.00 2.47 -13.71
C TYR A 346 -6.73 3.64 -14.37
N PRO A 347 -6.04 4.72 -14.74
CA PRO A 347 -6.62 5.80 -15.53
C PRO A 347 -6.81 5.37 -16.99
N SER A 348 -7.94 5.73 -17.60
CA SER A 348 -8.23 5.48 -19.00
C SER A 348 -9.25 6.48 -19.53
N GLY A 349 -8.83 7.33 -20.48
CA GLY A 349 -9.64 8.46 -20.96
C GLY A 349 -10.10 9.33 -19.80
N ASP A 350 -11.41 9.56 -19.70
CA ASP A 350 -12.02 10.36 -18.63
C ASP A 350 -12.42 9.53 -17.40
N ARG A 351 -11.84 8.34 -17.21
CA ARG A 351 -12.21 7.42 -16.13
C ARG A 351 -11.02 6.93 -15.31
N LEU A 352 -11.24 6.76 -14.01
CA LEU A 352 -10.38 5.95 -13.14
C LEU A 352 -11.09 4.64 -12.82
N THR A 353 -10.45 3.53 -13.18
CA THR A 353 -10.87 2.20 -12.74
C THR A 353 -10.12 1.86 -11.45
N VAL A 354 -10.85 1.82 -10.34
CA VAL A 354 -10.34 1.47 -9.02
C VAL A 354 -10.68 0.01 -8.74
N MET A 355 -9.66 -0.84 -8.72
CA MET A 355 -9.76 -2.28 -8.49
C MET A 355 -9.17 -2.60 -7.13
N GLY A 356 -9.89 -3.35 -6.31
CA GLY A 356 -9.43 -3.73 -4.97
C GLY A 356 -10.58 -4.11 -4.06
N GLY A 357 -10.30 -4.48 -2.82
CA GLY A 357 -11.36 -4.92 -1.93
C GLY A 357 -10.92 -5.47 -0.57
N HIS A 358 -11.89 -5.83 0.25
CA HIS A 358 -11.69 -6.34 1.60
C HIS A 358 -11.53 -7.87 1.61
N ARG A 359 -11.26 -8.46 2.78
CA ARG A 359 -11.27 -9.92 3.05
C ARG A 359 -12.54 -10.67 2.58
N ALA A 360 -13.60 -9.96 2.19
CA ALA A 360 -14.86 -10.52 1.70
C ALA A 360 -14.95 -10.63 0.16
N GLY A 361 -14.02 -10.05 -0.61
CA GLY A 361 -14.00 -10.12 -2.06
C GLY A 361 -13.32 -8.92 -2.73
N MET A 362 -12.93 -9.09 -4.00
CA MET A 362 -12.42 -8.04 -4.87
C MET A 362 -13.59 -7.29 -5.53
N THR A 363 -13.50 -5.97 -5.60
CA THR A 363 -14.48 -5.10 -6.25
C THR A 363 -13.80 -4.21 -7.29
N THR A 364 -14.55 -3.82 -8.31
CA THR A 364 -14.12 -2.82 -9.28
C THR A 364 -15.11 -1.66 -9.28
N THR A 365 -14.59 -0.44 -9.10
CA THR A 365 -15.37 0.80 -9.09
C THR A 365 -14.83 1.71 -10.18
N ILE A 366 -15.72 2.29 -10.99
CA ILE A 366 -15.36 3.27 -12.02
C ILE A 366 -15.70 4.66 -11.46
N VAL A 367 -14.73 5.56 -11.51
CA VAL A 367 -14.89 6.97 -11.14
C VAL A 367 -14.72 7.81 -12.40
N GLU A 368 -15.72 8.62 -12.73
CA GLU A 368 -15.65 9.56 -13.84
C GLU A 368 -14.82 10.79 -13.42
N MET A 369 -13.87 11.19 -14.26
CA MET A 369 -13.04 12.39 -14.14
C MET A 369 -13.72 13.55 -14.89
N ALA A 370 -14.99 13.83 -14.58
CA ALA A 370 -15.75 14.86 -15.30
C ALA A 370 -15.28 16.28 -14.92
N ASP A 371 -14.92 17.11 -15.90
CA ASP A 371 -14.56 18.56 -15.83
C ASP A 371 -14.10 19.06 -14.44
N SER A 372 -13.17 18.31 -13.85
CA SER A 372 -12.62 18.52 -12.51
C SER A 372 -11.23 19.12 -12.61
#